data_AF-A0AA38UHU8-F1
#
_entry.id   AF-A0AA38UHU8-F1
#
_cell.length_a   1.000
_cell.length_b   1.000
_cell.length_c   1.000
_cell.angle_alpha   90.00
_cell.angle_beta   90.00
_cell.angle_gamma   90.00
#
_symmetry.space_group_name_H-M   'P 1'
#
loop_
_entity.id
_entity.type
_entity.pdbx_description
1 polymer ?
#
loop_
_entity_poly.entity_id
_entity_poly.type
_entity_poly.pdbx_seq_one_letter_code
_entity_poly.pdbx_strand_id
1 'polypeptide(L)'
;MVSLPAELVYEIFELAAHDARESGKGLLNLTLVSHDMNNWVRSLALRFLIVTDDKGLAMDLEALHTLPPLCLEQNVKALWLVSGLPDPDVQLALERCTNIRSLAYWSFRMTAVTHMRPLIQALPLLSRLSMRFGLFISLCKETTSQSICPLITRNFSLRSDGERCL
;
A
#
# COMPACT_ATOMS: atom_id res chain seq x y z
N MET A 1 -37.82 16.63 4.76
CA MET A 1 -36.56 16.54 4.00
C MET A 1 -36.16 15.09 3.93
N VAL A 2 -35.99 14.52 2.73
CA VAL A 2 -35.59 13.13 2.56
C VAL A 2 -34.06 13.10 2.63
N SER A 3 -33.50 12.45 3.66
CA SER A 3 -32.06 12.20 3.74
C SER A 3 -31.69 11.09 2.77
N LEU A 4 -30.57 11.27 2.06
CA LEU A 4 -30.00 10.21 1.23
C LEU A 4 -29.64 8.98 2.10
N PRO A 5 -29.86 7.74 1.62
CA PRO A 5 -29.34 6.53 2.25
C PRO A 5 -27.82 6.61 2.45
N ALA A 6 -27.32 6.10 3.57
CA ALA A 6 -25.92 6.20 3.95
C ALA A 6 -24.97 5.59 2.90
N GLU A 7 -25.41 4.54 2.21
CA GLU A 7 -24.66 3.85 1.16
C GLU A 7 -24.44 4.76 -0.06
N LEU A 8 -25.47 5.51 -0.48
CA LEU A 8 -25.37 6.46 -1.59
C LEU A 8 -24.51 7.67 -1.23
N VAL A 9 -24.60 8.13 0.03
CA VAL A 9 -23.75 9.19 0.54
C VAL A 9 -22.28 8.75 0.50
N TYR A 10 -21.99 7.51 0.91
CA TYR A 10 -20.65 6.94 0.85
C TYR A 10 -20.12 6.85 -0.58
N GLU A 11 -20.89 6.33 -1.55
CA GLU A 11 -20.44 6.21 -2.95
C GLU A 11 -20.14 7.58 -3.59
N ILE A 12 -20.98 8.59 -3.35
CA ILE A 12 -20.76 9.96 -3.84
C ILE A 12 -19.44 10.52 -3.29
N PHE A 13 -19.16 10.29 -2.01
CA PHE A 13 -17.93 10.76 -1.40
C PHE A 13 -16.71 9.94 -1.78
N GLU A 14 -16.84 8.63 -2.04
CA GLU A 14 -15.76 7.83 -2.61
C GLU A 14 -15.36 8.35 -4.00
N LEU A 15 -16.34 8.68 -4.84
CA LEU A 15 -16.10 9.29 -6.15
C LEU A 15 -15.47 10.69 -6.03
N ALA A 16 -15.98 11.54 -5.14
CA ALA A 16 -15.43 12.88 -4.93
C ALA A 16 -14.00 12.85 -4.33
N ALA A 17 -13.73 11.92 -3.41
CA ALA A 17 -12.41 11.68 -2.84
C ALA A 17 -11.41 11.21 -3.91
N HIS A 18 -11.85 10.36 -4.83
CA HIS A 18 -11.03 9.89 -5.93
C HIS A 18 -10.68 11.02 -6.90
N ASP A 19 -11.68 11.80 -7.33
CA ASP A 19 -11.51 12.97 -8.21
C ASP A 19 -10.63 14.06 -7.55
N ALA A 20 -10.84 14.32 -6.26
CA ALA A 20 -10.02 15.25 -5.47
C ALA A 20 -8.53 14.82 -5.46
N ARG A 21 -8.26 13.52 -5.30
CA ARG A 21 -6.91 12.97 -5.33
C ARG A 21 -6.25 13.10 -6.70
N GLU A 22 -6.97 12.81 -7.78
CA GLU A 22 -6.43 12.92 -9.14
C GLU A 22 -6.25 14.37 -9.60
N SER A 23 -7.14 15.26 -9.17
CA SER A 23 -7.10 16.69 -9.49
C SER A 23 -6.17 17.50 -8.58
N GLY A 24 -5.56 16.88 -7.57
CA GLY A 24 -4.72 17.55 -6.56
C GLY A 24 -5.48 18.52 -5.65
N LYS A 25 -6.81 18.52 -5.71
CA LYS A 25 -7.67 19.34 -4.84
C LYS A 25 -7.86 18.60 -3.52
N GLY A 26 -7.53 19.25 -2.41
CA GLY A 26 -7.37 18.57 -1.12
C GLY A 26 -8.60 17.78 -0.66
N LEU A 27 -8.45 16.46 -0.53
CA LEU A 27 -9.31 15.53 0.21
C LEU A 27 -9.71 16.07 1.60
N LEU A 28 -8.84 16.89 2.20
CA LEU A 28 -9.05 17.55 3.49
C LEU A 28 -10.29 18.47 3.50
N ASN A 29 -10.70 19.05 2.37
CA ASN A 29 -11.91 19.87 2.33
C ASN A 29 -13.19 19.06 2.60
N LEU A 30 -13.17 17.75 2.30
CA LEU A 30 -14.28 16.83 2.59
C LEU A 30 -14.31 16.40 4.06
N THR A 31 -13.19 16.50 4.78
CA THR A 31 -13.11 16.13 6.21
C THR A 31 -13.82 17.11 7.14
N LEU A 32 -14.12 18.33 6.67
CA LEU A 32 -14.73 19.40 7.46
C LEU A 32 -16.27 19.33 7.49
N VAL A 33 -16.88 18.43 6.72
CA VAL A 33 -18.34 18.44 6.50
C VAL A 33 -19.11 17.69 7.60
N SER A 34 -18.58 16.58 8.13
CA SER A 34 -19.15 15.88 9.28
C SER A 34 -18.16 14.88 9.91
N HIS A 35 -18.45 14.43 11.14
CA HIS A 35 -17.63 13.43 11.84
C HIS A 35 -17.60 12.07 11.10
N ASP A 36 -18.75 11.60 10.63
CA ASP A 36 -18.86 10.34 9.90
C ASP A 36 -18.11 10.42 8.56
N MET A 37 -18.17 11.57 7.90
CA MET A 37 -17.42 11.84 6.68
C MET A 37 -15.91 11.91 6.93
N ASN A 38 -15.46 12.46 8.06
CA ASN A 38 -14.04 12.47 8.41
C ASN A 38 -13.50 11.03 8.53
N ASN A 39 -14.25 10.13 9.15
CA ASN A 39 -13.85 8.72 9.26
C ASN A 39 -13.82 8.01 7.90
N TRP A 40 -14.79 8.29 7.02
CA TRP A 40 -14.82 7.71 5.68
C TRP A 40 -13.70 8.25 4.77
N VAL A 41 -13.52 9.57 4.74
CA VAL A 41 -12.45 10.22 3.98
C VAL A 41 -11.08 9.75 4.46
N ARG A 42 -10.89 9.59 5.78
CA ARG A 42 -9.65 9.01 6.34
C ARG A 42 -9.42 7.57 5.88
N SER A 43 -10.47 6.75 5.84
CA SER A 43 -10.39 5.37 5.33
C SER A 43 -9.99 5.33 3.85
N LEU A 44 -10.57 6.23 3.04
CA LEU A 44 -10.27 6.34 1.62
C LEU A 44 -8.87 6.90 1.35
N ALA A 45 -8.44 7.91 2.11
CA ALA A 45 -7.10 8.49 2.00
C ALA A 45 -6.01 7.45 2.30
N LEU A 46 -6.18 6.70 3.40
CA LEU A 46 -5.23 5.67 3.83
C LEU A 46 -5.33 4.36 3.04
N ARG A 47 -6.32 4.20 2.15
CA ARG A 47 -6.51 2.97 1.36
C ARG A 47 -5.28 2.60 0.54
N PHE A 48 -4.54 3.60 0.08
CA PHE A 48 -3.30 3.47 -0.67
C PHE A 48 -2.21 4.28 0.03
N LEU A 49 -1.23 3.57 0.59
CA LEU A 49 -0.09 4.17 1.28
C LEU A 49 1.16 4.06 0.39
N ILE A 50 1.79 5.20 0.08
CA ILE A 50 3.01 5.26 -0.72
C ILE A 50 4.14 5.73 0.19
N VAL A 51 4.97 4.80 0.63
CA VAL A 51 6.12 5.12 1.47
C VAL A 51 7.31 5.40 0.56
N THR A 52 7.89 6.58 0.71
CA THR A 52 9.05 7.07 -0.05
C THR A 52 9.81 8.10 0.78
N ASP A 53 11.09 8.30 0.46
CA ASP A 53 11.94 9.35 1.00
C ASP A 53 11.75 10.71 0.30
N ASP A 54 10.91 10.76 -0.74
CA ASP A 54 10.55 12.01 -1.42
C ASP A 54 9.78 12.93 -0.46
N LYS A 55 10.30 14.16 -0.29
CA LYS A 55 9.69 15.21 0.52
C LYS A 55 8.26 15.53 0.08
N GLY A 56 7.91 15.35 -1.19
CA GLY A 56 6.56 15.55 -1.71
C GLY A 56 5.53 14.55 -1.18
N LEU A 57 5.97 13.40 -0.68
CA LEU A 57 5.14 12.30 -0.17
C LEU A 57 5.50 11.92 1.28
N ALA A 58 6.24 12.77 1.97
CA ALA A 58 6.66 12.56 3.36
C ALA A 58 5.50 12.33 4.33
N MET A 59 4.29 12.79 4.00
CA MET A 59 3.08 12.58 4.81
C MET A 59 2.73 11.10 5.01
N ASP A 60 2.96 10.24 4.03
CA ASP A 60 2.65 8.81 4.14
C ASP A 60 3.66 8.09 5.04
N LEU A 61 4.93 8.51 4.99
CA LEU A 61 5.96 8.03 5.91
C LEU A 61 5.69 8.54 7.34
N GLU A 62 5.33 9.81 7.50
CA GLU A 62 4.94 10.36 8.80
C GLU A 62 3.69 9.65 9.36
N ALA A 63 2.69 9.38 8.51
CA ALA A 63 1.50 8.62 8.88
C ALA A 63 1.87 7.20 9.36
N LEU A 64 2.85 6.56 8.72
CA LEU A 64 3.35 5.26 9.16
C LEU A 64 3.89 5.30 10.59
N HIS A 65 4.58 6.36 10.99
CA HIS A 65 5.14 6.51 12.34
C HIS A 65 4.12 6.98 13.38
N THR A 66 3.23 7.90 13.00
CA THR A 66 2.33 8.61 13.93
C THR A 66 0.99 7.93 14.14
N LEU A 67 0.45 7.24 13.14
CA LEU A 67 -0.86 6.60 13.25
C LEU A 67 -0.79 5.30 14.07
N PRO A 68 -1.86 4.96 14.82
CA PRO A 68 -1.94 3.69 15.52
C PRO A 68 -1.85 2.51 14.55
N PRO A 69 -1.15 1.41 14.89
CA PRO A 69 -1.02 0.24 14.02
C PRO A 69 -2.36 -0.32 13.54
N LEU A 70 -3.35 -0.40 14.44
CA LEU A 70 -4.69 -0.87 14.11
C LEU A 70 -5.38 -0.02 13.02
N CYS A 71 -5.09 1.29 12.99
CA CYS A 71 -5.64 2.18 11.97
C CYS A 71 -5.08 1.85 10.58
N LEU A 72 -3.78 1.62 10.48
CA LEU A 72 -3.12 1.26 9.22
C LEU A 72 -3.56 -0.12 8.76
N GLU A 73 -3.61 -1.09 9.66
CA GLU A 73 -4.10 -2.44 9.38
C GLU A 73 -5.54 -2.44 8.82
N GLN A 74 -6.44 -1.64 9.40
CA GLN A 74 -7.84 -1.61 8.98
C GLN A 74 -8.04 -0.89 7.65
N ASN A 75 -7.29 0.18 7.39
CA ASN A 75 -7.57 1.08 6.27
C ASN A 75 -6.68 0.83 5.05
N VAL A 76 -5.41 0.47 5.24
CA VAL A 76 -4.47 0.29 4.12
C VAL A 76 -4.77 -1.01 3.37
N LYS A 77 -5.05 -0.90 2.07
CA LYS A 77 -5.33 -2.04 1.17
C LYS A 77 -4.27 -2.24 0.10
N ALA A 78 -3.53 -1.19 -0.23
CA ALA A 78 -2.40 -1.24 -1.13
C ALA A 78 -1.22 -0.47 -0.51
N LEU A 79 -0.06 -1.11 -0.50
CA LEU A 79 1.18 -0.55 0.03
C LEU A 79 2.21 -0.48 -1.09
N TRP A 80 2.74 0.71 -1.34
CA TRP A 80 3.82 0.94 -2.31
C TRP A 80 5.07 1.39 -1.55
N LEU A 81 6.12 0.60 -1.67
CA LEU A 81 7.42 0.83 -1.06
C LEU A 81 8.39 1.21 -2.17
N VAL A 82 8.71 2.49 -2.24
CA VAL A 82 9.55 3.06 -3.28
C VAL A 82 11.03 2.85 -2.93
N SER A 83 11.86 2.82 -3.97
CA SER A 83 13.31 2.81 -3.84
C SER A 83 13.81 3.97 -2.98
N GLY A 84 14.90 3.72 -2.23
CA GLY A 84 15.58 4.75 -1.44
C GLY A 84 15.24 4.68 0.04
N LEU A 85 14.14 4.01 0.39
CA LEU A 85 13.73 3.82 1.76
C LEU A 85 14.76 3.04 2.60
N PRO A 86 15.03 3.48 3.84
CA PRO A 86 15.72 2.69 4.84
C PRO A 86 15.00 1.37 5.12
N ASP A 87 15.77 0.29 5.33
CA ASP A 87 15.22 -1.02 5.69
C ASP A 87 14.30 -0.99 6.95
N PRO A 88 14.56 -0.18 7.99
CA PRO A 88 13.64 -0.04 9.13
C PRO A 88 12.25 0.46 8.75
N ASP A 89 12.13 1.40 7.80
CA ASP A 89 10.85 1.97 7.40
C ASP A 89 10.06 0.98 6.54
N VAL A 90 10.77 0.23 5.69
CA VAL A 90 10.21 -0.90 4.93
C VAL A 90 9.65 -1.97 5.87
N GLN A 91 10.44 -2.37 6.87
CA GLN A 91 10.02 -3.34 7.89
C GLN A 91 8.77 -2.83 8.63
N LEU A 92 8.82 -1.59 9.13
CA LEU A 92 7.71 -0.97 9.84
C LEU A 92 6.43 -0.95 9.01
N ALA A 93 6.54 -0.63 7.71
CA ALA A 93 5.40 -0.60 6.79
C ALA A 93 4.75 -1.98 6.65
N LEU A 94 5.57 -3.04 6.47
CA LEU A 94 5.08 -4.40 6.35
C LEU A 94 4.49 -4.94 7.66
N GLU A 95 5.04 -4.56 8.81
CA GLU A 95 4.54 -4.95 10.14
C GLU A 95 3.21 -4.25 10.49
N ARG A 96 3.03 -2.98 10.09
CA ARG A 96 1.81 -2.22 10.40
C ARG A 96 0.69 -2.40 9.39
N CYS A 97 1.00 -2.76 8.15
CA CYS A 97 0.02 -2.90 7.06
C CYS A 97 -0.23 -4.37 6.72
N THR A 98 -0.65 -5.17 7.69
CA THR A 98 -0.79 -6.64 7.54
C THR A 98 -1.93 -7.09 6.61
N ASN A 99 -3.03 -6.33 6.55
CA ASN A 99 -4.23 -6.68 5.77
C ASN A 99 -4.22 -6.14 4.33
N ILE A 100 -3.05 -5.86 3.77
CA ILE A 100 -2.92 -5.39 2.39
C ILE A 100 -3.24 -6.49 1.38
N ARG A 101 -3.83 -6.09 0.27
CA ARG A 101 -4.13 -6.97 -0.89
C ARG A 101 -3.14 -6.75 -2.03
N SER A 102 -2.51 -5.58 -2.08
CA SER A 102 -1.57 -5.21 -3.13
C SER A 102 -0.29 -4.68 -2.51
N LEU A 103 0.85 -5.24 -2.90
CA LEU A 103 2.18 -4.78 -2.52
C LEU A 103 2.95 -4.42 -3.78
N ALA A 104 3.47 -3.21 -3.85
CA ALA A 104 4.50 -2.82 -4.80
C ALA A 104 5.80 -2.60 -4.04
N TYR A 105 6.78 -3.47 -4.24
CA TYR A 105 8.06 -3.43 -3.55
C TYR A 105 9.20 -3.15 -4.54
N TRP A 106 9.61 -1.88 -4.60
CA TRP A 106 10.62 -1.39 -5.52
C TRP A 106 11.94 -1.09 -4.80
N SER A 107 12.49 -2.08 -4.10
CA SER A 107 13.85 -1.95 -3.56
C SER A 107 14.90 -2.26 -4.62
N PHE A 108 16.02 -1.54 -4.62
CA PHE A 108 17.20 -1.88 -5.42
C PHE A 108 18.23 -2.72 -4.65
N ARG A 109 18.02 -2.95 -3.34
CA ARG A 109 18.95 -3.68 -2.48
C ARG A 109 18.50 -5.13 -2.32
N MET A 110 19.22 -6.07 -2.95
CA MET A 110 18.91 -7.51 -2.86
C MET A 110 18.99 -8.05 -1.43
N THR A 111 19.90 -7.52 -0.60
CA THR A 111 20.08 -7.93 0.81
C THR A 111 18.84 -7.67 1.66
N ALA A 112 18.08 -6.61 1.34
CA ALA A 112 16.85 -6.29 2.05
C ALA A 112 15.78 -7.38 1.88
N VAL A 113 15.72 -8.06 0.73
CA VAL A 113 14.66 -9.05 0.46
C VAL A 113 14.75 -10.28 1.34
N THR A 114 15.96 -10.73 1.69
CA THR A 114 16.13 -11.88 2.59
C THR A 114 15.52 -11.60 3.97
N HIS A 115 15.67 -10.37 4.48
CA HIS A 115 15.10 -9.93 5.75
C HIS A 115 13.60 -9.63 5.66
N MET A 116 13.13 -9.09 4.53
CA MET A 116 11.72 -8.73 4.34
C MET A 116 10.83 -9.90 3.93
N ARG A 117 11.40 -10.99 3.41
CA ARG A 117 10.64 -12.19 3.00
C ARG A 117 9.66 -12.70 4.06
N PRO A 118 10.05 -12.99 5.32
CA PRO A 118 9.10 -13.51 6.30
C PRO A 118 7.92 -12.57 6.51
N LEU A 119 8.15 -11.26 6.46
CA LEU A 119 7.09 -10.25 6.57
C LEU A 119 6.15 -10.29 5.37
N ILE A 120 6.70 -10.37 4.14
CA ILE A 120 5.88 -10.45 2.91
C ILE A 120 5.07 -11.75 2.88
N GLN A 121 5.65 -12.88 3.29
CA GLN A 121 4.98 -14.18 3.35
C GLN A 121 3.91 -14.24 4.45
N ALA A 122 4.07 -13.47 5.52
CA ALA A 122 3.11 -13.39 6.62
C ALA A 122 1.86 -12.57 6.29
N LEU A 123 1.78 -11.92 5.12
CA LEU A 123 0.62 -11.12 4.70
C LEU A 123 -0.54 -12.03 4.21
N PRO A 124 -1.61 -12.23 5.00
CA PRO A 124 -2.62 -13.25 4.72
C PRO A 124 -3.51 -12.91 3.51
N LEU A 125 -3.68 -11.62 3.22
CA LEU A 125 -4.62 -11.12 2.19
C LEU A 125 -3.93 -10.73 0.87
N LEU A 126 -2.61 -10.88 0.79
CA LEU A 126 -1.85 -10.46 -0.38
C LEU A 126 -2.28 -11.26 -1.61
N SER A 127 -2.72 -10.55 -2.65
CA SER A 127 -3.17 -11.13 -3.91
C SER A 127 -2.49 -10.53 -5.13
N ARG A 128 -1.85 -9.37 -4.99
CA ARG A 128 -1.09 -8.70 -6.05
C ARG A 128 0.27 -8.29 -5.51
N LEU A 129 1.33 -8.75 -6.16
CA LEU A 129 2.71 -8.40 -5.83
C LEU A 129 3.41 -7.87 -7.08
N SER A 130 3.93 -6.65 -6.99
CA SER A 130 4.77 -6.05 -8.01
C SER A 130 6.15 -5.80 -7.40
N MET A 131 7.20 -6.35 -8.00
CA MET A 131 8.57 -6.17 -7.56
C MET A 131 9.53 -6.46 -8.71
N ARG A 132 10.81 -6.08 -8.57
CA ARG A 132 11.84 -6.42 -9.57
C ARG A 132 11.97 -7.93 -9.72
N PHE A 133 12.10 -8.41 -10.96
CA PHE A 133 12.12 -9.85 -11.26
C PHE A 133 13.23 -10.61 -10.53
N GLY A 134 14.43 -10.02 -10.40
CA GLY A 134 15.52 -10.64 -9.63
C GLY A 134 15.15 -10.85 -8.15
N LEU A 135 14.46 -9.89 -7.54
CA LEU A 135 13.99 -9.99 -6.16
C LEU A 135 12.90 -11.03 -6.00
N PHE A 136 11.98 -11.10 -6.98
CA PHE A 136 10.93 -12.11 -7.01
C PHE A 136 11.52 -13.52 -7.06
N ILE A 137 12.52 -13.74 -7.92
CA ILE A 137 13.24 -15.02 -7.99
C ILE A 137 13.84 -15.37 -6.63
N SER A 138 14.51 -14.43 -5.95
CA SER A 138 15.09 -14.68 -4.63
C SER A 138 14.01 -14.99 -3.57
N LEU A 139 12.86 -14.32 -3.63
CA LEU A 139 11.71 -14.59 -2.76
C LEU A 139 11.19 -16.03 -2.95
N CYS A 140 11.21 -16.54 -4.18
CA CYS A 140 10.70 -17.88 -4.52
C CYS A 140 11.73 -19.01 -4.34
N LYS A 141 13.04 -18.75 -4.55
CA LYS A 141 14.11 -19.77 -4.59
C LYS A 141 14.36 -20.52 -3.29
N GLU A 142 13.96 -19.98 -2.15
CA GLU A 142 14.13 -20.64 -0.84
C GLU A 142 12.85 -21.35 -0.34
N THR A 143 11.79 -21.38 -1.16
CA THR A 143 10.50 -22.04 -0.81
C THR A 143 10.47 -23.52 -1.22
N THR A 144 11.58 -24.08 -1.68
CA THR A 144 11.69 -25.39 -2.36
C THR A 144 11.55 -26.61 -1.45
N SER A 145 11.19 -26.47 -0.17
CA SER A 145 11.01 -27.62 0.72
C SER A 145 9.58 -27.94 1.12
N GLN A 146 8.57 -27.09 0.86
CA GLN A 146 7.15 -27.45 0.93
C GLN A 146 6.28 -26.26 0.50
N SER A 147 5.39 -26.48 -0.47
CA SER A 147 4.47 -25.53 -1.11
C SER A 147 5.05 -24.67 -2.23
N ILE A 148 4.52 -24.89 -3.42
CA ILE A 148 4.54 -23.97 -4.57
C ILE A 148 4.11 -22.60 -4.04
N CYS A 149 4.94 -21.57 -4.21
CA CYS A 149 4.65 -20.22 -3.71
C CYS A 149 3.18 -19.84 -3.98
N PRO A 150 2.34 -19.65 -2.95
CA PRO A 150 0.94 -19.23 -3.14
C PRO A 150 0.85 -17.84 -3.79
N LEU A 151 1.97 -17.12 -3.84
CA LEU A 151 2.13 -15.92 -4.62
C LEU A 151 1.90 -16.20 -6.12
N ILE A 152 2.54 -17.21 -6.73
CA ILE A 152 2.63 -17.43 -8.20
C ILE A 152 1.24 -17.57 -8.87
N THR A 153 0.20 -17.93 -8.13
CA THR A 153 -1.15 -18.16 -8.68
C THR A 153 -1.99 -16.90 -8.92
N ARG A 154 -1.49 -15.69 -8.62
CA ARG A 154 -2.29 -14.45 -8.70
C ARG A 154 -1.57 -13.32 -9.45
N ASN A 155 -2.02 -13.07 -10.69
CA ASN A 155 -1.77 -11.89 -11.55
C ASN A 155 -0.53 -11.03 -11.21
N PHE A 156 0.63 -11.43 -11.72
CA PHE A 156 1.87 -10.65 -11.64
C PHE A 156 2.01 -9.74 -12.85
N SER A 157 2.37 -8.48 -12.60
CA SER A 157 3.00 -7.63 -13.59
C SER A 157 4.50 -7.66 -13.33
N LEU A 158 5.22 -8.46 -14.11
CA LEU A 158 6.68 -8.52 -14.12
C LEU A 158 7.19 -7.49 -15.14
N ARG A 159 7.84 -6.42 -14.68
CA ARG A 159 8.64 -5.55 -15.56
C ARG A 159 10.08 -6.03 -15.54
N SER A 160 10.61 -6.36 -16.72
CA SER A 160 12.03 -6.67 -16.90
C SER A 160 12.86 -5.38 -16.83
N ASP A 161 14.04 -5.43 -16.20
CA ASP A 161 14.96 -4.29 -16.01
C ASP A 161 15.64 -3.83 -17.34
N GLY A 162 14.91 -3.83 -18.46
CA GLY A 162 15.42 -3.52 -19.80
C GLY A 162 14.73 -2.36 -20.53
N GLU A 163 13.58 -1.87 -20.04
CA GLU A 163 12.93 -0.70 -20.63
C GLU A 163 13.52 0.57 -20.03
N ARG A 164 14.53 1.10 -20.72
CA ARG A 164 15.05 2.45 -20.48
C ARG A 164 13.90 3.44 -20.59
N CYS A 165 13.72 4.28 -19.57
CA CYS A 165 12.94 5.50 -19.66
C CYS A 165 13.52 6.36 -20.80
N LEU A 166 12.72 6.57 -21.84
CA LEU A 166 12.72 7.76 -22.69
C LEU A 166 11.39 8.47 -22.46
#